data_AF-A0A8H7VQ04-F1
#
_entry.id   AF-A0A8H7VQ04-F1
#
_cell.length_a   1.000
_cell.length_b   1.000
_cell.length_c   1.000
_cell.angle_alpha   90.00
_cell.angle_beta   90.00
_cell.angle_gamma   90.00
#
_symmetry.space_group_name_H-M   'P 1'
#
loop_
_entity.id
_entity.type
_entity.pdbx_description
1 polymer ?
#
loop_
_entity_poly.entity_id
_entity_poly.type
_entity_poly.pdbx_seq_one_letter_code
_entity_poly.pdbx_strand_id
1 'polypeptide(L)'
;MSLTLDFLLPPPPASYKADQQSATHAALSAPKERLLEPVGPGFFAYARRKRHNRTFSEDERQQAEERANQIVEEEKVDFEYEDVDIDTVNTDPTNWKQQDNYAVLGLTKLRYKANEEQIKKAHRRMVLLHHPDKKADKNDDAFFKCIAKAYETLMNPVSRRQYDSVDFGMAEIDEDVPTAKSTGDFYKLWAPVFEREARFSTKQPMPQLGNEESTKEEVEKFYDSWYNIDSWRTFEWLDKEGAEGADNRDDKRYQEKKNRAQRAQLKKEDNARLRKLIDVCLSVDPRIAKFRAEEKKRRNAKKDAKAAAEKAAAEEAARKAEEERIAREKAESEAKSVAASAKKDKENLKKLVKKEKKTVKALVNGNNFGLAADVKPTPADIEKQLVALDAVIAKNKMIEDLEKLRKALEQAVKDGKFAEVFASYAEAAK
;
A
#
# COMPACT_ATOMS: atom_id res chain seq x y z
N MET A 1 3.10 -28.88 71.57
CA MET A 1 3.85 -27.69 72.06
C MET A 1 2.92 -26.51 71.98
N SER A 2 2.50 -25.90 73.10
CA SER A 2 1.72 -24.67 73.09
C SER A 2 2.68 -23.48 72.93
N LEU A 3 2.55 -22.72 71.86
CA LEU A 3 3.27 -21.45 71.67
C LEU A 3 2.50 -20.35 72.42
N THR A 4 2.97 -19.96 73.60
CA THR A 4 2.60 -18.70 74.25
C THR A 4 3.44 -17.59 73.65
N LEU A 5 2.80 -16.68 72.91
CA LEU A 5 3.44 -15.47 72.41
C LEU A 5 3.26 -14.37 73.45
N ASP A 6 4.32 -14.02 74.17
CA ASP A 6 4.36 -12.88 75.07
C ASP A 6 4.45 -11.58 74.27
N PHE A 7 3.33 -11.13 73.71
CA PHE A 7 3.23 -9.77 73.21
C PHE A 7 2.35 -8.95 74.16
N LEU A 8 2.95 -7.95 74.80
CA LEU A 8 2.19 -6.88 75.44
C LEU A 8 1.63 -5.99 74.32
N LEU A 9 0.31 -5.84 74.25
CA LEU A 9 -0.28 -4.80 73.39
C LEU A 9 0.21 -3.42 73.87
N PRO A 10 0.58 -2.50 72.97
CA PRO A 10 0.99 -1.17 73.36
C PRO A 10 -0.16 -0.45 74.07
N PRO A 11 0.14 0.44 75.04
CA PRO A 11 -0.89 1.22 75.70
C PRO A 11 -1.65 2.07 74.66
N PRO A 12 -2.96 2.29 74.87
CA PRO A 12 -3.75 3.09 73.94
C PRO A 12 -3.20 4.54 73.86
N PRO A 13 -3.37 5.22 72.72
CA PRO A 13 -2.92 6.60 72.57
C PRO A 13 -3.60 7.52 73.57
N ALA A 14 -2.92 8.60 73.97
CA ALA A 14 -3.39 9.53 75.02
C ALA A 14 -4.75 10.20 74.75
N SER A 15 -5.23 10.15 73.50
CA SER A 15 -6.54 10.65 73.09
C SER A 15 -7.70 9.67 73.34
N TYR A 16 -7.42 8.44 73.77
CA TYR A 16 -8.42 7.40 74.01
C TYR A 16 -9.18 7.67 75.31
N LYS A 17 -10.53 7.67 75.24
CA LYS A 17 -11.41 7.75 76.41
C LYS A 17 -12.24 6.46 76.50
N ALA A 18 -12.32 5.87 77.68
CA ALA A 18 -12.99 4.58 77.89
C ALA A 18 -14.49 4.58 77.52
N ASP A 19 -15.14 5.75 77.54
CA ASP A 19 -16.57 5.92 77.25
C ASP A 19 -16.89 6.19 75.76
N GLN A 20 -15.90 6.11 74.86
CA GLN A 20 -16.15 6.22 73.42
C GLN A 20 -16.77 4.93 72.89
N GLN A 21 -17.83 5.04 72.06
CA GLN A 21 -18.39 3.90 71.34
C GLN A 21 -17.30 3.27 70.45
N SER A 22 -16.87 2.06 70.81
CA SER A 22 -15.89 1.31 70.03
C SER A 22 -16.59 0.65 68.84
N ALA A 23 -16.26 1.09 67.64
CA ALA A 23 -16.70 0.42 66.42
C ALA A 23 -15.85 -0.85 66.21
N THR A 24 -16.47 -2.02 66.28
CA THR A 24 -15.79 -3.28 65.94
C THR A 24 -15.60 -3.31 64.42
N HIS A 25 -14.41 -2.93 63.94
CA HIS A 25 -14.17 -2.81 62.50
C HIS A 25 -14.14 -4.18 61.78
N ALA A 26 -13.71 -5.25 62.47
CA ALA A 26 -13.79 -6.64 62.00
C ALA A 26 -13.55 -7.63 63.15
N ALA A 27 -14.15 -8.82 63.09
CA ALA A 27 -13.80 -9.93 63.97
C ALA A 27 -12.52 -10.62 63.48
N LEU A 28 -11.68 -11.10 64.40
CA LEU A 28 -10.55 -11.96 64.04
C LEU A 28 -11.08 -13.24 63.37
N SER A 29 -10.55 -13.57 62.19
CA SER A 29 -10.90 -14.81 61.50
C SER A 29 -10.50 -16.02 62.34
N ALA A 30 -11.32 -17.08 62.33
CA ALA A 30 -10.98 -18.33 62.98
C ALA A 30 -9.60 -18.87 62.51
N PRO A 31 -8.81 -19.49 63.40
CA PRO A 31 -7.51 -20.04 63.03
C PRO A 31 -7.69 -21.08 61.91
N LYS A 32 -6.89 -20.96 60.86
CA LYS A 32 -6.81 -21.94 59.77
C LYS A 32 -5.56 -22.77 59.95
N GLU A 33 -5.75 -24.07 60.14
CA GLU A 33 -4.67 -25.03 60.07
C GLU A 33 -4.16 -25.09 58.62
N ARG A 34 -2.85 -24.92 58.44
CA ARG A 34 -2.21 -25.04 57.13
C ARG A 34 -1.02 -25.98 57.23
N LEU A 35 -0.93 -26.90 56.29
CA LEU A 35 0.25 -27.71 56.08
C LEU A 35 1.36 -26.80 55.53
N LEU A 36 2.45 -26.64 56.27
CA LEU A 36 3.64 -25.95 55.80
C LEU A 36 4.61 -27.01 55.26
N GLU A 37 4.79 -27.04 53.95
CA GLU A 37 5.84 -27.85 53.35
C GLU A 37 7.20 -27.19 53.62
N PRO A 38 8.22 -27.95 54.04
CA PRO A 38 9.54 -27.40 54.23
C PRO A 38 10.14 -27.09 52.86
N VAL A 39 10.23 -25.82 52.51
CA VAL A 39 10.78 -25.34 51.24
C VAL A 39 11.88 -24.31 51.50
N GLY A 40 12.84 -24.21 50.57
CA GLY A 40 13.86 -23.17 50.60
C GLY A 40 15.28 -23.66 50.88
N PRO A 41 16.28 -22.75 50.85
CA PRO A 41 17.69 -23.10 50.80
C PRO A 41 18.16 -23.96 51.99
N GLY A 42 17.66 -23.66 53.20
CA GLY A 42 18.00 -24.42 54.41
C GLY A 42 17.49 -25.86 54.39
N PHE A 43 16.25 -26.07 53.92
CA PHE A 43 15.69 -27.41 53.77
C PHE A 43 16.40 -28.18 52.65
N PHE A 44 16.66 -27.56 51.50
CA PHE A 44 17.39 -28.21 50.41
C PHE A 44 18.83 -28.59 50.82
N ALA A 45 19.50 -27.76 51.62
CA ALA A 45 20.81 -28.09 52.18
C ALA A 45 20.72 -29.29 53.15
N TYR A 46 19.71 -29.31 54.04
CA TYR A 46 19.46 -30.47 54.91
C TYR A 46 19.13 -31.75 54.13
N ALA A 47 18.23 -31.67 53.16
CA ALA A 47 17.82 -32.81 52.33
C ALA A 47 18.98 -33.36 51.50
N ARG A 48 19.83 -32.49 50.94
CA ARG A 48 21.08 -32.86 50.24
C ARG A 48 22.02 -33.61 51.17
N ARG A 49 22.34 -33.04 52.33
CA ARG A 49 23.21 -33.69 53.34
C ARG A 49 22.68 -35.06 53.75
N LYS A 50 21.38 -35.16 54.00
CA LYS A 50 20.72 -36.41 54.37
C LYS A 50 20.71 -37.44 53.24
N ARG A 51 20.50 -37.01 52.00
CA ARG A 51 20.53 -37.89 50.82
C ARG A 51 21.92 -38.46 50.55
N HIS A 52 22.96 -37.66 50.79
CA HIS A 52 24.34 -38.04 50.51
C HIS A 52 25.09 -38.57 51.75
N ASN A 53 24.44 -38.68 52.91
CA ASN A 53 25.05 -39.05 54.19
C ASN A 53 26.32 -38.23 54.52
N ARG A 54 26.27 -36.92 54.29
CA ARG A 54 27.41 -36.00 54.52
C ARG A 54 27.24 -35.21 55.80
N THR A 55 28.35 -34.97 56.49
CA THR A 55 28.41 -33.97 57.57
C THR A 55 28.32 -32.54 57.00
N PHE A 56 28.12 -31.55 57.87
CA PHE A 56 28.05 -30.15 57.45
C PHE A 56 29.35 -29.68 56.76
N SER A 57 30.50 -30.02 57.34
CA SER A 57 31.81 -29.64 56.80
C SER A 57 32.14 -30.34 55.48
N GLU A 58 31.77 -31.61 55.32
CA GLU A 58 31.96 -32.34 54.05
C GLU A 58 31.07 -31.80 52.93
N ASP A 59 29.81 -31.46 53.24
CA ASP A 59 28.90 -30.87 52.25
C ASP A 59 29.34 -29.45 51.85
N GLU A 60 29.84 -28.64 52.79
CA GLU A 60 30.43 -27.33 52.47
C GLU A 60 31.68 -27.47 51.60
N ARG A 61 32.58 -28.40 51.92
CA ARG A 61 33.77 -28.67 51.11
C ARG A 61 33.40 -29.14 49.70
N GLN A 62 32.43 -30.06 49.58
CA GLN A 62 31.98 -30.55 48.29
C GLN A 62 31.27 -29.46 47.48
N GLN A 63 30.43 -28.64 48.11
CA GLN A 63 29.82 -27.50 47.42
C GLN A 63 30.86 -26.46 46.99
N ALA A 64 31.91 -26.23 47.79
CA ALA A 64 33.01 -25.35 47.42
C ALA A 64 33.80 -25.93 46.23
N GLU A 65 34.05 -27.24 46.23
CA GLU A 65 34.73 -27.95 45.14
C GLU A 65 33.89 -28.00 43.87
N GLU A 66 32.58 -28.28 43.97
CA GLU A 66 31.65 -28.22 42.84
C GLU A 66 31.56 -26.81 42.26
N ARG A 67 31.51 -25.76 43.09
CA ARG A 67 31.57 -24.36 42.61
C ARG A 67 32.91 -24.05 41.95
N ALA A 68 34.02 -24.52 42.51
CA ALA A 68 35.34 -24.32 41.91
C ALA A 68 35.45 -25.06 40.56
N ASN A 69 34.96 -26.29 40.48
CA ASN A 69 34.93 -27.07 39.24
C ASN A 69 33.99 -26.45 38.20
N GLN A 70 32.85 -25.92 38.62
CA GLN A 70 31.94 -25.19 37.73
C GLN A 70 32.60 -23.93 37.15
N ILE A 71 33.35 -23.19 37.97
CA ILE A 71 34.15 -22.04 37.50
C ILE A 71 35.22 -22.50 36.50
N VAL A 72 35.88 -23.63 36.75
CA VAL A 72 36.90 -24.20 35.83
C VAL A 72 36.27 -24.72 34.53
N GLU A 73 35.08 -25.31 34.58
CA GLU A 73 34.33 -25.74 33.39
C GLU A 73 33.84 -24.53 32.58
N GLU A 74 33.30 -23.50 33.23
CA GLU A 74 32.98 -22.21 32.59
C GLU A 74 34.24 -21.53 32.03
N GLU A 75 35.39 -21.73 32.66
CA GLU A 75 36.67 -21.25 32.17
C GLU A 75 37.15 -22.01 30.92
N LYS A 76 36.84 -23.31 30.81
CA LYS A 76 37.09 -24.19 29.64
C LYS A 76 36.09 -24.08 28.51
N VAL A 77 34.97 -23.34 28.67
CA VAL A 77 34.16 -22.91 27.52
C VAL A 77 35.02 -21.87 26.77
N ASP A 78 35.91 -22.41 25.95
CA ASP A 78 36.92 -21.70 25.19
C ASP A 78 36.22 -20.82 24.16
N PHE A 79 35.99 -19.58 24.55
CA PHE A 79 36.01 -18.50 23.60
C PHE A 79 37.48 -18.28 23.21
N GLU A 80 37.83 -18.50 21.94
CA GLU A 80 39.19 -18.23 21.43
C GLU A 80 39.52 -16.75 21.63
N TYR A 81 40.31 -16.45 22.65
CA TYR A 81 40.95 -15.16 22.81
C TYR A 81 42.06 -15.03 21.77
N GLU A 82 42.09 -13.89 21.09
CA GLU A 82 43.23 -13.53 20.26
C GLU A 82 44.36 -13.04 21.16
N ASP A 83 45.58 -13.48 20.87
CA ASP A 83 46.75 -12.83 21.47
C ASP A 83 46.85 -11.43 20.87
N VAL A 84 46.69 -10.43 21.73
CA VAL A 84 46.75 -9.03 21.34
C VAL A 84 48.19 -8.69 21.05
N ASP A 85 48.47 -8.38 19.78
CA ASP A 85 49.75 -7.80 19.41
C ASP A 85 49.77 -6.34 19.86
N ILE A 86 50.58 -6.03 20.89
CA ILE A 86 50.67 -4.69 21.49
C ILE A 86 51.02 -3.64 20.43
N ASP A 87 51.78 -4.02 19.39
CA ASP A 87 52.24 -3.11 18.35
C ASP A 87 51.11 -2.69 17.38
N THR A 88 50.00 -3.44 17.39
CA THR A 88 48.82 -3.16 16.54
C THR A 88 47.79 -2.26 17.23
N VAL A 89 47.93 -2.04 18.54
CA VAL A 89 46.96 -1.31 19.37
C VAL A 89 47.56 -0.02 19.90
N ASN A 90 46.78 1.06 19.87
CA ASN A 90 47.23 2.35 20.42
C ASN A 90 47.59 2.20 21.91
N THR A 91 48.87 2.35 22.20
CA THR A 91 49.47 2.19 23.52
C THR A 91 49.53 3.50 24.30
N ASP A 92 49.14 4.62 23.69
CA ASP A 92 49.20 5.95 24.30
C ASP A 92 48.01 6.18 25.28
N PRO A 93 48.26 6.30 26.59
CA PRO A 93 47.21 6.51 27.59
C PRO A 93 46.48 7.84 27.40
N THR A 94 47.08 8.82 26.73
CA THR A 94 46.49 10.14 26.52
C THR A 94 45.46 10.14 25.40
N ASN A 95 45.60 9.25 24.41
CA ASN A 95 44.68 9.11 23.28
C ASN A 95 43.79 7.86 23.38
N TRP A 96 43.41 7.49 24.61
CA TRP A 96 42.55 6.34 24.90
C TRP A 96 41.14 6.45 24.29
N LYS A 97 40.66 7.66 23.97
CA LYS A 97 39.34 7.85 23.32
C LYS A 97 39.29 7.38 21.88
N GLN A 98 40.42 7.32 21.18
CA GLN A 98 40.51 6.88 19.78
C GLN A 98 40.96 5.41 19.64
N GLN A 99 41.21 4.73 20.77
CA GLN A 99 41.66 3.35 20.77
C GLN A 99 40.48 2.39 20.58
N ASP A 100 40.75 1.22 20.00
CA ASP A 100 39.78 0.12 19.99
C ASP A 100 39.79 -0.62 21.32
N ASN A 101 38.86 -0.28 22.22
CA ASN A 101 38.74 -0.88 23.54
C ASN A 101 38.48 -2.40 23.49
N TYR A 102 37.86 -2.93 22.43
CA TYR A 102 37.68 -4.37 22.30
C TYR A 102 38.98 -5.06 21.89
N ALA A 103 39.75 -4.45 20.99
CA ALA A 103 41.08 -4.96 20.61
C ALA A 103 42.05 -4.95 21.79
N VAL A 104 42.05 -3.89 22.62
CA VAL A 104 42.85 -3.81 23.87
C VAL A 104 42.57 -4.98 24.81
N LEU A 105 41.33 -5.49 24.84
CA LEU A 105 40.97 -6.64 25.69
C LEU A 105 41.07 -8.00 24.99
N GLY A 106 41.46 -8.05 23.70
CA GLY A 106 41.49 -9.30 22.92
C GLY A 106 40.11 -9.84 22.57
N LEU A 107 39.12 -8.94 22.44
CA LEU A 107 37.72 -9.23 22.14
C LEU A 107 37.33 -8.82 20.72
N THR A 108 38.28 -8.69 19.79
CA THR A 108 38.08 -8.22 18.41
C THR A 108 37.02 -9.01 17.66
N LYS A 109 36.92 -10.34 17.89
CA LYS A 109 35.91 -11.20 17.25
C LYS A 109 34.49 -10.99 17.80
N LEU A 110 34.35 -10.73 19.10
CA LEU A 110 33.02 -10.55 19.74
C LEU A 110 32.52 -9.11 19.62
N ARG A 111 33.39 -8.12 19.84
CA ARG A 111 33.05 -6.69 19.93
C ARG A 111 31.77 -6.47 20.77
N TYR A 112 30.77 -5.83 20.18
CA TYR A 112 29.45 -5.55 20.77
C TYR A 112 28.66 -6.81 21.18
N LYS A 113 28.98 -8.00 20.65
CA LYS A 113 28.36 -9.27 21.05
C LYS A 113 28.95 -9.84 22.36
N ALA A 114 30.00 -9.23 22.91
CA ALA A 114 30.64 -9.71 24.13
C ALA A 114 29.73 -9.52 25.36
N ASN A 115 29.59 -10.58 26.17
CA ASN A 115 28.88 -10.55 27.44
C ASN A 115 29.74 -9.94 28.55
N GLU A 116 29.10 -9.46 29.62
CA GLU A 116 29.78 -8.86 30.77
C GLU A 116 30.81 -9.80 31.41
N GLU A 117 30.49 -11.10 31.50
CA GLU A 117 31.39 -12.13 32.03
C GLU A 117 32.63 -12.32 31.15
N GLN A 118 32.46 -12.28 29.82
CA GLN A 118 33.55 -12.38 28.86
C GLN A 118 34.48 -11.16 28.96
N ILE A 119 33.92 -9.96 29.14
CA ILE A 119 34.69 -8.72 29.35
C ILE A 119 35.49 -8.79 30.65
N LYS A 120 34.89 -9.27 31.75
CA LYS A 120 35.59 -9.48 33.03
C LYS A 120 36.73 -10.48 32.90
N LYS A 121 36.49 -11.60 32.22
CA LYS A 121 37.50 -12.66 32.03
C LYS A 121 38.65 -12.18 31.15
N ALA A 122 38.34 -11.47 30.06
CA ALA A 122 39.32 -10.83 29.18
C ALA A 122 40.20 -9.83 29.93
N HIS A 123 39.59 -8.94 30.72
CA HIS A 123 40.33 -7.99 31.55
C HIS A 123 41.26 -8.69 32.55
N ARG A 124 40.78 -9.72 33.28
CA ARG A 124 41.64 -10.50 34.19
C ARG A 124 42.85 -11.12 33.48
N ARG A 125 42.65 -11.69 32.29
CA ARG A 125 43.72 -12.25 31.47
C ARG A 125 44.73 -11.16 31.07
N MET A 126 44.27 -10.04 30.52
CA MET A 126 45.16 -8.95 30.07
C MET A 126 45.94 -8.32 31.22
N VAL A 127 45.31 -8.13 32.38
CA VAL A 127 45.99 -7.66 33.61
C VAL A 127 47.08 -8.63 34.05
N LEU A 128 46.84 -9.95 34.02
CA LEU A 128 47.85 -10.94 34.40
C LEU A 128 49.03 -11.02 33.42
N LEU A 129 48.77 -10.81 32.13
CA LEU A 129 49.75 -10.84 31.05
C LEU A 129 50.60 -9.57 30.99
N HIS A 130 50.03 -8.40 31.26
CA HIS A 130 50.70 -7.09 31.12
C HIS A 130 50.85 -6.36 32.45
N HIS A 131 50.84 -7.09 33.57
CA HIS A 131 51.03 -6.48 34.88
C HIS A 131 52.40 -5.77 34.95
N PRO A 132 52.48 -4.50 35.40
CA PRO A 132 53.73 -3.72 35.41
C PRO A 132 54.83 -4.40 36.24
N ASP A 133 54.46 -5.11 37.32
CA ASP A 133 55.39 -5.85 38.19
C ASP A 133 56.07 -7.04 37.48
N LYS A 134 55.44 -7.65 36.46
CA LYS A 134 56.00 -8.80 35.72
C LYS A 134 56.80 -8.38 34.49
N LYS A 135 56.58 -7.17 33.98
CA LYS A 135 57.13 -6.68 32.70
C LYS A 135 57.71 -5.26 32.82
N ALA A 136 58.47 -5.01 33.89
CA ALA A 136 59.02 -3.70 34.22
C ALA A 136 59.98 -3.09 33.16
N ASP A 137 60.53 -3.90 32.24
CA ASP A 137 61.56 -3.48 31.26
C ASP A 137 61.02 -2.94 29.93
N LYS A 138 59.72 -3.14 29.63
CA LYS A 138 59.08 -2.63 28.42
C LYS A 138 58.05 -1.58 28.84
N ASN A 139 57.68 -0.69 27.93
CA ASN A 139 56.81 0.48 28.15
C ASN A 139 55.33 0.09 28.46
N ASP A 140 55.13 -0.97 29.25
CA ASP A 140 53.89 -1.69 29.49
C ASP A 140 52.96 -0.96 30.48
N ASP A 141 53.48 0.00 31.26
CA ASP A 141 52.64 0.85 32.13
C ASP A 141 51.62 1.68 31.31
N ALA A 142 52.03 2.12 30.12
CA ALA A 142 51.18 2.84 29.19
C ALA A 142 50.02 1.93 28.71
N PHE A 143 50.35 0.73 28.25
CA PHE A 143 49.37 -0.27 27.83
C PHE A 143 48.44 -0.72 28.98
N PHE A 144 48.99 -0.87 30.18
CA PHE A 144 48.21 -1.24 31.37
C PHE A 144 47.13 -0.20 31.69
N LYS A 145 47.44 1.10 31.56
CA LYS A 145 46.46 2.18 31.68
C LYS A 145 45.39 2.09 30.60
N CYS A 146 45.75 1.75 29.37
CA CYS A 146 44.79 1.50 28.29
C CYS A 146 43.86 0.32 28.60
N ILE A 147 44.38 -0.79 29.15
CA ILE A 147 43.58 -1.95 29.59
C ILE A 147 42.56 -1.53 30.66
N ALA A 148 43.00 -0.79 31.67
CA ALA A 148 42.11 -0.31 32.74
C ALA A 148 40.99 0.59 32.18
N LYS A 149 41.32 1.52 31.28
CA LYS A 149 40.35 2.42 30.63
C LYS A 149 39.39 1.69 29.70
N ALA A 150 39.87 0.70 28.95
CA ALA A 150 39.03 -0.14 28.10
C ALA A 150 38.01 -0.93 28.93
N TYR A 151 38.44 -1.54 30.03
CA TYR A 151 37.54 -2.24 30.95
C TYR A 151 36.53 -1.31 31.60
N GLU A 152 36.95 -0.15 32.11
CA GLU A 152 36.04 0.86 32.70
C GLU A 152 34.93 1.26 31.72
N THR A 153 35.29 1.47 30.46
CA THR A 153 34.36 1.84 29.39
C THR A 153 33.39 0.72 29.05
N LEU A 154 33.89 -0.50 28.83
CA LEU A 154 33.11 -1.63 28.35
C LEU A 154 32.27 -2.30 29.45
N MET A 155 32.67 -2.16 30.71
CA MET A 155 31.95 -2.73 31.85
C MET A 155 30.70 -1.90 32.22
N ASN A 156 30.76 -0.57 32.07
CA ASN A 156 29.61 0.30 32.36
C ASN A 156 28.64 0.29 31.15
N PRO A 157 27.36 -0.12 31.32
CA PRO A 157 26.40 -0.18 30.22
C PRO A 157 26.20 1.16 29.48
N VAL A 158 26.26 2.28 30.21
CA VAL A 158 26.07 3.62 29.62
C VAL A 158 27.27 4.01 28.77
N SER A 159 28.48 3.91 29.34
CA SER A 159 29.73 4.24 28.63
C SER A 159 29.99 3.28 27.47
N ARG A 160 29.69 2.00 27.64
CA ARG A 160 29.75 0.99 26.58
C ARG A 160 28.83 1.36 25.43
N ARG A 161 27.59 1.76 25.71
CA ARG A 161 26.66 2.19 24.66
C ARG A 161 27.14 3.44 23.92
N GLN A 162 27.71 4.41 24.63
CA GLN A 162 28.31 5.60 24.01
C GLN A 162 29.48 5.23 23.10
N TYR A 163 30.36 4.33 23.56
CA TYR A 163 31.48 3.80 22.79
C TYR A 163 31.01 3.02 21.56
N ASP A 164 30.10 2.05 21.73
CA ASP A 164 29.53 1.23 20.66
C ASP A 164 28.79 2.07 19.60
N SER A 165 28.36 3.28 19.95
CA SER A 165 27.74 4.21 18.99
C SER A 165 28.70 4.73 17.92
N VAL A 166 30.02 4.72 18.18
CA VAL A 166 31.06 5.23 17.26
C VAL A 166 32.21 4.23 17.03
N ASP A 167 32.05 3.00 17.53
CA ASP A 167 33.00 1.87 17.52
C ASP A 167 34.07 1.94 16.41
N PHE A 168 35.28 2.40 16.78
CA PHE A 168 36.36 2.72 15.82
C PHE A 168 36.93 1.53 15.09
N GLY A 169 36.95 0.34 15.70
CA GLY A 169 37.40 -0.87 15.01
C GLY A 169 36.41 -1.44 13.99
N MET A 170 35.28 -0.75 13.78
CA MET A 170 34.39 -0.99 12.65
C MET A 170 34.60 0.02 11.51
N ALA A 171 35.47 1.02 11.66
CA ALA A 171 35.65 2.07 10.64
C ALA A 171 36.10 1.51 9.29
N GLU A 172 37.07 0.58 9.27
CA GLU A 172 37.53 -0.08 8.03
C GLU A 172 36.42 -0.92 7.37
N ILE A 173 35.59 -1.56 8.19
CA ILE A 173 34.47 -2.40 7.71
C ILE A 173 33.28 -1.52 7.29
N ASP A 174 33.19 -0.30 7.83
CA ASP A 174 32.26 0.76 7.41
C ASP A 174 32.67 1.41 6.07
N GLU A 175 33.94 1.30 5.67
CA GLU A 175 34.40 1.67 4.32
C GLU A 175 34.13 0.57 3.28
N ASP A 176 34.07 -0.70 3.68
CA ASP A 176 33.74 -1.84 2.81
C ASP A 176 32.23 -1.96 2.50
N VAL A 177 31.56 -0.82 2.30
CA VAL A 177 30.16 -0.78 1.87
C VAL A 177 30.10 -0.94 0.35
N PRO A 178 29.32 -1.90 -0.17
CA PRO A 178 29.19 -2.11 -1.61
C PRO A 178 28.75 -0.84 -2.34
N THR A 179 29.45 -0.51 -3.42
CA THR A 179 29.06 0.59 -4.30
C THR A 179 28.13 0.10 -5.42
N ALA A 180 27.51 1.02 -6.16
CA ALA A 180 26.64 0.68 -7.29
C ALA A 180 27.35 -0.12 -8.41
N LYS A 181 28.69 -0.11 -8.42
CA LYS A 181 29.53 -0.84 -9.39
C LYS A 181 30.11 -2.13 -8.83
N SER A 182 29.78 -2.48 -7.59
CA SER A 182 30.28 -3.72 -6.98
C SER A 182 29.82 -4.93 -7.78
N THR A 183 30.74 -5.87 -8.02
CA THR A 183 30.48 -7.10 -8.77
C THR A 183 30.41 -8.26 -7.80
N GLY A 184 29.30 -8.99 -7.77
CA GLY A 184 29.12 -10.14 -6.89
C GLY A 184 27.64 -10.46 -6.66
N ASP A 185 27.39 -11.42 -5.79
CA ASP A 185 26.04 -11.75 -5.33
C ASP A 185 25.52 -10.62 -4.43
N PHE A 186 24.44 -9.97 -4.87
CA PHE A 186 23.80 -8.84 -4.18
C PHE A 186 23.53 -9.16 -2.70
N TYR A 187 22.98 -10.34 -2.40
CA TYR A 187 22.58 -10.65 -1.03
C TYR A 187 23.78 -10.86 -0.10
N LYS A 188 24.84 -11.49 -0.59
CA LYS A 188 26.08 -11.70 0.18
C LYS A 188 26.81 -10.40 0.46
N LEU A 189 26.74 -9.43 -0.45
CA LEU A 189 27.35 -8.13 -0.29
C LEU A 189 26.55 -7.23 0.65
N TRP A 190 25.22 -7.16 0.50
CA TRP A 190 24.39 -6.20 1.22
C TRP A 190 23.84 -6.70 2.56
N ALA A 191 23.58 -8.00 2.73
CA ALA A 191 23.01 -8.51 3.97
C ALA A 191 23.89 -8.24 5.21
N PRO A 192 25.22 -8.46 5.19
CA PRO A 192 26.07 -8.17 6.35
C PRO A 192 26.08 -6.68 6.73
N VAL A 193 25.99 -5.80 5.72
CA VAL A 193 25.94 -4.34 5.93
C VAL A 193 24.66 -3.96 6.69
N PHE A 194 23.51 -4.43 6.23
CA PHE A 194 22.25 -4.15 6.92
C PHE A 194 22.16 -4.83 8.28
N GLU A 195 22.74 -6.01 8.47
CA GLU A 195 22.82 -6.66 9.79
C GLU A 195 23.66 -5.82 10.77
N ARG A 196 24.80 -5.28 10.33
CA ARG A 196 25.64 -4.40 11.13
C ARG A 196 24.92 -3.10 11.49
N GLU A 197 24.23 -2.48 10.53
CA GLU A 197 23.49 -1.23 10.76
C GLU A 197 22.22 -1.45 11.60
N ALA A 198 21.61 -2.63 11.52
CA ALA A 198 20.38 -2.95 12.22
C ALA A 198 20.56 -2.87 13.73
N ARG A 199 21.78 -3.12 14.24
CA ARG A 199 22.11 -3.01 15.68
C ARG A 199 21.79 -1.63 16.25
N PHE A 200 21.82 -0.59 15.42
CA PHE A 200 21.57 0.78 15.83
C PHE A 200 20.10 1.16 15.87
N SER A 201 19.19 0.32 15.35
CA SER A 201 17.75 0.57 15.44
C SER A 201 17.25 0.42 16.87
N THR A 202 16.46 1.40 17.32
CA THR A 202 15.70 1.34 18.58
C THR A 202 14.59 0.27 18.52
N LYS A 203 14.08 -0.05 17.33
CA LYS A 203 12.99 -1.01 17.12
C LYS A 203 13.54 -2.31 16.54
N GLN A 204 13.44 -3.39 17.31
CA GLN A 204 13.87 -4.73 16.92
C GLN A 204 12.67 -5.70 16.93
N PRO A 205 12.63 -6.73 16.06
CA PRO A 205 13.65 -7.06 15.05
C PRO A 205 13.50 -6.18 13.79
N MET A 206 14.63 -5.71 13.25
CA MET A 206 14.63 -5.05 11.94
C MET A 206 14.39 -6.05 10.81
N PRO A 207 13.62 -5.70 9.76
CA PRO A 207 13.43 -6.57 8.60
C PRO A 207 14.76 -6.91 7.93
N GLN A 208 14.92 -8.18 7.57
CA GLN A 208 16.07 -8.67 6.83
C GLN A 208 15.91 -8.37 5.33
N LEU A 209 17.03 -8.29 4.61
CA LEU A 209 17.05 -8.03 3.17
C LEU A 209 16.27 -9.08 2.36
N GLY A 210 16.20 -10.32 2.85
CA GLY A 210 15.52 -11.44 2.22
C GLY A 210 16.37 -12.12 1.15
N ASN A 211 15.71 -12.75 0.19
CA ASN A 211 16.28 -13.52 -0.91
C ASN A 211 15.64 -13.11 -2.25
N GLU A 212 16.00 -13.79 -3.35
CA GLU A 212 15.48 -13.50 -4.70
C GLU A 212 13.98 -13.76 -4.85
N GLU A 213 13.43 -14.64 -4.02
CA GLU A 213 12.02 -15.06 -4.04
C GLU A 213 11.12 -14.19 -3.14
N SER A 214 11.70 -13.22 -2.42
CA SER A 214 10.93 -12.36 -1.51
C SER A 214 9.86 -11.58 -2.27
N THR A 215 8.67 -11.52 -1.68
CA THR A 215 7.51 -10.85 -2.28
C THR A 215 7.72 -9.34 -2.34
N LYS A 216 7.00 -8.69 -3.27
CA LYS A 216 7.06 -7.22 -3.39
C LYS A 216 6.72 -6.51 -2.07
N GLU A 217 5.73 -7.02 -1.33
CA GLU A 217 5.32 -6.45 -0.05
C GLU A 217 6.39 -6.57 1.04
N GLU A 218 7.13 -7.67 1.08
CA GLU A 218 8.23 -7.86 2.03
C GLU A 218 9.39 -6.91 1.70
N VAL A 219 9.70 -6.75 0.42
CA VAL A 219 10.74 -5.84 -0.05
C VAL A 219 10.36 -4.38 0.25
N GLU A 220 9.11 -3.99 0.02
CA GLU A 220 8.61 -2.64 0.37
C GLU A 220 8.68 -2.40 1.88
N LYS A 221 8.22 -3.36 2.71
CA LYS A 221 8.32 -3.26 4.18
C LYS A 221 9.77 -3.12 4.66
N PHE A 222 10.71 -3.82 4.03
CA PHE A 222 12.13 -3.70 4.32
C PHE A 222 12.60 -2.25 4.09
N TYR A 223 12.45 -1.74 2.87
CA TYR A 223 12.91 -0.39 2.54
C TYR A 223 12.20 0.69 3.35
N ASP A 224 10.89 0.57 3.57
CA ASP A 224 10.11 1.50 4.39
C ASP A 224 10.61 1.55 5.84
N SER A 225 10.95 0.39 6.41
CA SER A 225 11.49 0.32 7.77
C SER A 225 12.88 0.97 7.86
N TRP A 226 13.70 0.81 6.83
CA TRP A 226 15.04 1.40 6.76
C TRP A 226 15.01 2.91 6.51
N TYR A 227 14.12 3.42 5.66
CA TYR A 227 13.95 4.87 5.46
C TYR A 227 13.41 5.57 6.72
N ASN A 228 12.68 4.85 7.57
CA ASN A 228 12.11 5.33 8.82
C ASN A 228 12.85 4.82 10.07
N ILE A 229 14.09 4.38 9.92
CA ILE A 229 14.89 3.87 11.03
C ILE A 229 15.10 4.95 12.09
N ASP A 230 14.85 4.59 13.34
CA ASP A 230 15.17 5.41 14.49
C ASP A 230 16.43 4.87 15.15
N SER A 231 17.54 5.59 14.95
CA SER A 231 18.84 5.19 15.46
C SER A 231 19.06 5.67 16.89
N TRP A 232 19.45 4.75 17.78
CA TRP A 232 19.83 5.09 19.15
C TRP A 232 21.23 5.69 19.28
N ARG A 233 22.01 5.80 18.19
CA ARG A 233 23.34 6.42 18.21
C ARG A 233 23.28 7.83 18.80
N THR A 234 24.12 8.10 19.79
CA THR A 234 24.16 9.38 20.53
C THR A 234 25.39 10.23 20.19
N PHE A 235 26.47 9.61 19.71
CA PHE A 235 27.76 10.27 19.40
C PHE A 235 28.41 11.01 20.58
N GLU A 236 27.96 10.75 21.81
CA GLU A 236 28.47 11.36 23.05
C GLU A 236 29.94 11.04 23.31
N TRP A 237 30.42 9.90 22.84
CA TRP A 237 31.84 9.53 22.95
C TRP A 237 32.78 10.53 22.25
N LEU A 238 32.29 11.20 21.20
CA LEU A 238 33.06 12.17 20.39
C LEU A 238 32.97 13.60 20.93
N ASP A 239 32.38 13.79 22.12
CA ASP A 239 32.35 15.08 22.78
C ASP A 239 33.78 15.53 23.13
N LYS A 240 34.18 16.67 22.54
CA LYS A 240 35.54 17.23 22.62
C LYS A 240 35.80 17.89 23.98
N GLU A 241 34.79 18.52 24.55
CA GLU A 241 34.86 19.25 25.82
C GLU A 241 34.33 18.35 26.94
N GLY A 242 35.20 17.91 27.84
CA GLY A 242 34.81 17.14 29.02
C GLY A 242 34.21 18.04 30.11
N ALA A 243 33.18 17.55 30.81
CA ALA A 243 32.55 18.28 31.91
C ALA A 243 33.47 18.54 33.12
N GLU A 244 34.66 17.93 33.15
CA GLU A 244 35.64 17.99 34.23
C GLU A 244 36.58 19.20 34.16
N GLY A 245 36.62 19.93 33.04
CA GLY A 245 37.53 21.08 32.84
C GLY A 245 36.86 22.47 32.86
N ALA A 246 35.58 22.56 33.24
CA ALA A 246 34.87 23.84 33.27
C ALA A 246 34.99 24.51 34.64
N ASP A 247 35.66 25.67 34.68
CA ASP A 247 35.88 26.43 35.92
C ASP A 247 34.57 27.04 36.48
N ASN A 248 33.60 27.35 35.62
CA ASN A 248 32.33 27.97 36.01
C ASN A 248 31.08 27.31 35.38
N ARG A 249 29.92 27.54 36.01
CA ARG A 249 28.62 27.00 35.54
C ARG A 249 28.26 27.42 34.11
N ASP A 250 28.57 28.66 33.73
CA ASP A 250 28.28 29.16 32.39
C ASP A 250 29.18 28.52 31.33
N ASP A 251 30.45 28.27 31.66
CA ASP A 251 31.39 27.55 30.79
C ASP A 251 30.91 26.11 30.56
N LYS A 252 30.47 25.42 31.62
CA LYS A 252 29.87 24.09 31.52
C LYS A 252 28.64 24.08 30.61
N ARG A 253 27.77 25.09 30.73
CA ARG A 253 26.57 25.22 29.87
C ARG A 253 26.94 25.50 28.41
N TYR A 254 27.97 26.30 28.19
CA TYR A 254 28.46 26.63 26.86
C TYR A 254 29.11 25.42 26.17
N GLN A 255 29.93 24.65 26.89
CA GLN A 255 30.52 23.40 26.41
C GLN A 255 29.43 22.37 26.07
N GLU A 256 28.45 22.16 26.94
CA GLU A 256 27.34 21.23 26.65
C GLU A 256 26.53 21.68 25.42
N LYS A 257 26.34 22.99 25.24
CA LYS A 257 25.68 23.53 24.04
C LYS A 257 26.49 23.20 22.77
N LYS A 258 27.83 23.33 22.82
CA LYS A 258 28.72 22.96 21.71
C LYS A 258 28.67 21.45 21.42
N ASN A 259 28.80 20.63 22.46
CA ASN A 259 28.72 19.17 22.35
C ASN A 259 27.38 18.74 21.76
N ARG A 260 26.25 19.26 22.28
CA ARG A 260 24.92 19.00 21.72
C ARG A 260 24.79 19.40 20.25
N ALA A 261 25.37 20.53 19.85
CA ALA A 261 25.37 20.95 18.45
C ALA A 261 26.21 20.01 17.57
N GLN A 262 27.37 19.57 18.04
CA GLN A 262 28.23 18.60 17.34
C GLN A 262 27.52 17.25 17.21
N ARG A 263 26.91 16.73 18.29
CA ARG A 263 26.11 15.49 18.27
C ARG A 263 24.95 15.56 17.28
N ALA A 264 24.25 16.70 17.23
CA ALA A 264 23.17 16.92 16.27
C ALA A 264 23.68 16.92 14.81
N GLN A 265 24.85 17.50 14.57
CA GLN A 265 25.50 17.49 13.25
C GLN A 265 25.92 16.07 12.84
N LEU A 266 26.58 15.33 13.73
CA LEU A 266 26.99 13.94 13.49
C LEU A 266 25.78 13.02 13.24
N LYS A 267 24.69 13.19 14.01
CA LYS A 267 23.45 12.45 13.78
C LYS A 267 22.80 12.79 12.44
N LYS A 268 22.90 14.04 11.99
CA LYS A 268 22.43 14.45 10.66
C LYS A 268 23.27 13.81 9.55
N GLU A 269 24.59 13.77 9.72
CA GLU A 269 25.53 13.16 8.78
C GLU A 269 25.33 11.64 8.69
N ASP A 270 25.18 10.95 9.83
CA ASP A 270 24.89 9.51 9.87
C ASP A 270 23.55 9.17 9.20
N ASN A 271 22.50 9.96 9.47
CA ASN A 271 21.22 9.80 8.79
C ASN A 271 21.32 10.04 7.27
N ALA A 272 22.19 10.95 6.82
CA ALA A 272 22.42 11.19 5.40
C ALA A 272 23.23 10.04 4.76
N ARG A 273 24.26 9.55 5.47
CA ARG A 273 25.03 8.36 5.08
C ARG A 273 24.13 7.14 4.91
N LEU A 274 23.26 6.88 5.89
CA LEU A 274 22.36 5.73 5.86
C LEU A 274 21.33 5.85 4.74
N ARG A 275 20.75 7.03 4.49
CA ARG A 275 19.88 7.26 3.32
C ARG A 275 20.60 6.97 2.01
N LYS A 276 21.83 7.48 1.84
CA LYS A 276 22.64 7.21 0.65
C LYS A 276 22.91 5.71 0.47
N LEU A 277 23.21 5.00 1.56
CA LEU A 277 23.40 3.55 1.56
C LEU A 277 22.14 2.82 1.08
N ILE A 278 20.98 3.18 1.63
CA ILE A 278 19.68 2.61 1.23
C ILE A 278 19.38 2.90 -0.24
N ASP A 279 19.60 4.14 -0.71
CA ASP A 279 19.36 4.55 -2.09
C ASP A 279 20.24 3.76 -3.08
N VAL A 280 21.51 3.55 -2.73
CA VAL A 280 22.43 2.74 -3.55
C VAL A 280 21.95 1.30 -3.60
N CYS A 281 21.62 0.69 -2.46
CA CYS A 281 21.06 -0.67 -2.41
C CYS A 281 19.80 -0.80 -3.27
N LEU A 282 18.83 0.12 -3.11
CA LEU A 282 17.58 0.15 -3.86
C LEU A 282 17.83 0.27 -5.38
N SER A 283 18.86 1.01 -5.78
CA SER A 283 19.21 1.18 -7.20
C SER A 283 19.77 -0.07 -7.86
N VAL A 284 20.45 -0.94 -7.08
CA VAL A 284 21.07 -2.17 -7.57
C VAL A 284 20.28 -3.44 -7.26
N ASP A 285 19.23 -3.36 -6.43
CA ASP A 285 18.40 -4.52 -6.05
C ASP A 285 17.74 -5.17 -7.28
N PRO A 286 18.07 -6.45 -7.59
CA PRO A 286 17.52 -7.16 -8.75
C PRO A 286 15.99 -7.29 -8.72
N ARG A 287 15.38 -7.43 -7.53
CA ARG A 287 13.93 -7.61 -7.37
C ARG A 287 13.18 -6.35 -7.75
N ILE A 288 13.71 -5.18 -7.36
CA ILE A 288 13.13 -3.88 -7.71
C ILE A 288 13.13 -3.68 -9.23
N ALA A 289 14.21 -4.08 -9.91
CA ALA A 289 14.26 -4.05 -11.37
C ALA A 289 13.19 -4.97 -12.00
N LYS A 290 13.02 -6.19 -11.47
CA LYS A 290 11.96 -7.13 -11.90
C LYS A 290 10.56 -6.54 -11.69
N PHE A 291 10.25 -6.02 -10.50
CA PHE A 291 8.95 -5.42 -10.19
C PHE A 291 8.65 -4.20 -11.07
N ARG A 292 9.64 -3.34 -11.32
CA ARG A 292 9.48 -2.19 -12.24
C ARG A 292 9.22 -2.64 -13.68
N ALA A 293 9.89 -3.70 -14.14
CA ALA A 293 9.68 -4.26 -15.47
C ALA A 293 8.29 -4.89 -15.60
N GLU A 294 7.84 -5.65 -14.60
CA GLU A 294 6.51 -6.26 -14.54
C GLU A 294 5.40 -5.20 -14.49
N GLU A 295 5.58 -4.15 -13.67
CA GLU A 295 4.62 -3.05 -13.61
C GLU A 295 4.55 -2.27 -14.92
N LYS A 296 5.69 -2.03 -15.58
CA LYS A 296 5.73 -1.43 -16.92
C LYS A 296 5.01 -2.30 -17.95
N LYS A 297 5.21 -3.62 -17.92
CA LYS A 297 4.50 -4.58 -18.79
C LYS A 297 2.99 -4.55 -18.53
N ARG A 298 2.56 -4.61 -17.27
CA ARG A 298 1.14 -4.54 -16.87
C ARG A 298 0.49 -3.23 -17.34
N ARG A 299 1.18 -2.11 -17.18
CA ARG A 299 0.70 -0.80 -17.61
C ARG A 299 0.59 -0.71 -19.14
N ASN A 300 1.58 -1.21 -19.87
CA ASN A 300 1.53 -1.25 -21.33
C ASN A 300 0.41 -2.17 -21.81
N ALA A 301 0.28 -3.39 -21.27
CA ALA A 301 -0.81 -4.29 -21.59
C ALA A 301 -2.20 -3.67 -21.33
N LYS A 302 -2.36 -2.90 -20.24
CA LYS A 302 -3.61 -2.16 -19.97
C LYS A 302 -3.87 -1.06 -21.02
N LYS A 303 -2.83 -0.34 -21.47
CA LYS A 303 -2.95 0.66 -22.53
C LYS A 303 -3.29 0.01 -23.87
N ASP A 304 -2.61 -1.08 -24.21
CA ASP A 304 -2.82 -1.82 -25.46
C ASP A 304 -4.22 -2.44 -25.50
N ALA A 305 -4.68 -3.01 -24.38
CA ALA A 305 -6.05 -3.53 -24.25
C ALA A 305 -7.10 -2.41 -24.38
N LYS A 306 -6.86 -1.24 -23.79
CA LYS A 306 -7.74 -0.07 -23.94
C LYS A 306 -7.78 0.42 -25.39
N ALA A 307 -6.63 0.54 -26.04
CA ALA A 307 -6.55 0.96 -27.45
C ALA A 307 -7.22 -0.06 -28.39
N ALA A 308 -7.05 -1.37 -28.13
CA ALA A 308 -7.73 -2.42 -28.87
C ALA A 308 -9.26 -2.36 -28.68
N ALA A 309 -9.74 -2.12 -27.46
CA ALA A 309 -11.16 -1.97 -27.18
C ALA A 309 -11.75 -0.71 -27.86
N GLU A 310 -11.04 0.42 -27.82
CA GLU A 310 -11.45 1.65 -28.51
C GLU A 310 -11.47 1.47 -30.03
N LYS A 311 -10.46 0.79 -30.61
CA LYS A 311 -10.44 0.47 -32.04
C LYS A 311 -11.58 -0.46 -32.44
N ALA A 312 -11.83 -1.51 -31.66
CA ALA A 312 -12.94 -2.44 -31.92
C ALA A 312 -14.31 -1.72 -31.84
N ALA A 313 -14.49 -0.84 -30.85
CA ALA A 313 -15.71 -0.03 -30.71
C ALA A 313 -15.88 0.95 -31.88
N ALA A 314 -14.80 1.58 -32.35
CA ALA A 314 -14.82 2.46 -33.52
C ALA A 314 -15.15 1.70 -34.81
N GLU A 315 -14.58 0.50 -35.01
CA GLU A 315 -14.89 -0.37 -36.16
C GLU A 315 -16.34 -0.88 -36.11
N GLU A 316 -16.88 -1.19 -34.92
CA GLU A 316 -18.28 -1.55 -34.75
C GLU A 316 -19.21 -0.36 -35.01
N ALA A 317 -18.90 0.82 -34.49
CA ALA A 317 -19.66 2.05 -34.74
C ALA A 317 -19.64 2.44 -36.23
N ALA A 318 -18.50 2.31 -36.90
CA ALA A 318 -18.36 2.54 -38.33
C ALA A 318 -19.19 1.55 -39.17
N ARG A 319 -19.20 0.26 -38.80
CA ARG A 319 -20.07 -0.74 -39.45
C ARG A 319 -21.55 -0.40 -39.27
N LYS A 320 -21.98 -0.06 -38.05
CA LYS A 320 -23.38 0.33 -37.78
C LYS A 320 -23.78 1.60 -38.54
N ALA A 321 -22.91 2.60 -38.58
CA ALA A 321 -23.16 3.84 -39.32
C ALA A 321 -23.23 3.59 -40.85
N GLU A 322 -22.40 2.71 -41.37
CA GLU A 322 -22.42 2.33 -42.79
C GLU A 322 -23.69 1.54 -43.14
N GLU A 323 -24.08 0.57 -42.30
CA GLU A 323 -25.34 -0.17 -42.44
C GLU A 323 -26.55 0.77 -42.40
N GLU A 324 -26.57 1.74 -41.49
CA GLU A 324 -27.63 2.76 -41.40
C GLU A 324 -27.65 3.68 -42.62
N ARG A 325 -26.48 4.10 -43.12
CA ARG A 325 -26.36 4.90 -44.34
C ARG A 325 -26.91 4.16 -45.56
N ILE A 326 -26.52 2.90 -45.74
CA ILE A 326 -27.02 2.06 -46.83
C ILE A 326 -28.54 1.85 -46.69
N ALA A 327 -29.06 1.62 -45.48
CA ALA A 327 -30.49 1.47 -45.23
C ALA A 327 -31.26 2.76 -45.55
N ARG A 328 -30.73 3.93 -45.17
CA ARG A 328 -31.32 5.23 -45.47
C ARG A 328 -31.33 5.53 -46.96
N GLU A 329 -30.24 5.23 -47.68
CA GLU A 329 -30.15 5.42 -49.12
C GLU A 329 -31.13 4.51 -49.87
N LYS A 330 -31.25 3.24 -49.46
CA LYS A 330 -32.27 2.32 -49.98
C LYS A 330 -33.68 2.85 -49.74
N ALA A 331 -34.01 3.25 -48.51
CA ALA A 331 -35.32 3.80 -48.17
C ALA A 331 -35.65 5.09 -48.95
N GLU A 332 -34.67 5.97 -49.17
CA GLU A 332 -34.86 7.18 -49.97
C GLU A 332 -35.08 6.86 -51.45
N SER A 333 -34.34 5.88 -52.00
CA SER A 333 -34.52 5.42 -53.38
C SER A 333 -35.91 4.80 -53.60
N GLU A 334 -36.37 3.98 -52.64
CA GLU A 334 -37.70 3.38 -52.65
C GLU A 334 -38.78 4.46 -52.55
N ALA A 335 -38.66 5.41 -51.62
CA ALA A 335 -39.59 6.52 -51.47
C ALA A 335 -39.68 7.39 -52.74
N LYS A 336 -38.54 7.68 -53.39
CA LYS A 336 -38.51 8.39 -54.68
C LYS A 336 -39.21 7.59 -55.77
N SER A 337 -39.02 6.27 -55.84
CA SER A 337 -39.68 5.42 -56.82
C SER A 337 -41.20 5.38 -56.64
N VAL A 338 -41.68 5.28 -55.38
CA VAL A 338 -43.10 5.27 -55.03
C VAL A 338 -43.74 6.64 -55.29
N ALA A 339 -43.05 7.74 -54.98
CA ALA A 339 -43.55 9.08 -55.29
C ALA A 339 -43.63 9.32 -56.81
N ALA A 340 -42.68 8.79 -57.59
CA ALA A 340 -42.69 8.88 -59.05
C ALA A 340 -43.82 8.07 -59.67
N SER A 341 -44.07 6.83 -59.20
CA SER A 341 -45.20 6.02 -59.67
C SER A 341 -46.54 6.68 -59.30
N ALA A 342 -46.71 7.15 -58.07
CA ALA A 342 -47.92 7.84 -57.63
C ALA A 342 -48.23 9.12 -58.43
N LYS A 343 -47.19 9.89 -58.82
CA LYS A 343 -47.36 11.05 -59.73
C LYS A 343 -47.84 10.61 -61.11
N LYS A 344 -47.25 9.55 -61.68
CA LYS A 344 -47.63 8.99 -62.97
C LYS A 344 -49.07 8.48 -62.95
N ASP A 345 -49.47 7.79 -61.89
CA ASP A 345 -50.83 7.25 -61.73
C ASP A 345 -51.87 8.37 -61.59
N LYS A 346 -51.57 9.43 -60.83
CA LYS A 346 -52.43 10.62 -60.72
C LYS A 346 -52.59 11.35 -62.05
N GLU A 347 -51.55 11.41 -62.87
CA GLU A 347 -51.62 12.01 -64.20
C GLU A 347 -52.45 11.17 -65.17
N ASN A 348 -52.30 9.84 -65.13
CA ASN A 348 -53.09 8.89 -65.91
C ASN A 348 -54.59 8.97 -65.56
N LEU A 349 -54.93 9.01 -64.27
CA LEU A 349 -56.31 9.18 -63.80
C LEU A 349 -56.93 10.50 -64.30
N LYS A 350 -56.18 11.60 -64.28
CA LYS A 350 -56.64 12.89 -64.84
C LYS A 350 -56.91 12.81 -66.34
N LYS A 351 -56.08 12.10 -67.10
CA LYS A 351 -56.28 11.90 -68.54
C LYS A 351 -57.55 11.09 -68.82
N LEU A 352 -57.79 10.03 -68.05
CA LEU A 352 -58.98 9.20 -68.18
C LEU A 352 -60.27 9.96 -67.81
N VAL A 353 -60.28 10.71 -66.69
CA VAL A 353 -61.42 11.56 -66.31
C VAL A 353 -61.73 12.60 -67.40
N LYS A 354 -60.72 13.23 -68.01
CA LYS A 354 -60.93 14.16 -69.13
C LYS A 354 -61.55 13.48 -70.36
N LYS A 355 -61.14 12.24 -70.65
CA LYS A 355 -61.70 11.45 -71.75
C LYS A 355 -63.17 11.13 -71.52
N GLU A 356 -63.53 10.70 -70.32
CA GLU A 356 -64.93 10.38 -69.97
C GLU A 356 -65.84 11.62 -69.91
N LYS A 357 -65.33 12.77 -69.44
CA LYS A 357 -66.09 14.03 -69.56
C LYS A 357 -66.36 14.41 -71.02
N LYS A 358 -65.39 14.17 -71.90
CA LYS A 358 -65.54 14.46 -73.34
C LYS A 358 -66.56 13.55 -74.01
N THR A 359 -66.60 12.26 -73.66
CA THR A 359 -67.58 11.30 -74.21
C THR A 359 -69.00 11.61 -73.74
N VAL A 360 -69.19 11.93 -72.46
CA VAL A 360 -70.51 12.37 -71.92
C VAL A 360 -70.99 13.64 -72.63
N LYS A 361 -70.12 14.64 -72.81
CA LYS A 361 -70.48 15.87 -73.55
C LYS A 361 -70.87 15.58 -75.00
N ALA A 362 -70.14 14.69 -75.67
CA ALA A 362 -70.45 14.30 -77.05
C ALA A 362 -71.80 13.58 -77.16
N LEU A 363 -72.16 12.73 -76.19
CA LEU A 363 -73.45 12.03 -76.16
C LEU A 363 -74.63 12.99 -75.99
N VAL A 364 -74.51 14.00 -75.14
CA VAL A 364 -75.57 15.01 -74.96
C VAL A 364 -75.72 15.89 -76.20
N ASN A 365 -74.61 16.34 -76.77
CA ASN A 365 -74.63 17.15 -78.00
C ASN A 365 -75.19 16.37 -79.21
N GLY A 366 -74.89 15.08 -79.32
CA GLY A 366 -75.36 14.24 -80.43
C GLY A 366 -76.85 13.87 -80.38
N ASN A 367 -77.48 13.98 -79.21
CA ASN A 367 -78.88 13.57 -78.99
C ASN A 367 -79.76 14.77 -78.61
N ASN A 368 -79.83 15.74 -79.53
CA ASN A 368 -80.66 16.95 -79.44
C ASN A 368 -80.54 17.72 -78.09
N PHE A 369 -79.35 17.74 -77.49
CA PHE A 369 -79.08 18.38 -76.19
C PHE A 369 -79.97 17.87 -75.03
N GLY A 370 -80.54 16.67 -75.14
CA GLY A 370 -81.47 16.13 -74.14
C GLY A 370 -82.90 16.65 -74.26
N LEU A 371 -83.28 17.24 -75.40
CA LEU A 371 -84.65 17.66 -75.72
C LEU A 371 -85.39 16.57 -76.53
N ALA A 372 -86.73 16.58 -76.48
CA ALA A 372 -87.56 15.63 -77.22
C ALA A 372 -87.33 15.73 -78.74
N ALA A 373 -87.47 14.61 -79.46
CA ALA A 373 -87.05 14.46 -80.86
C ALA A 373 -87.84 15.34 -81.86
N ASP A 374 -88.98 15.88 -81.44
CA ASP A 374 -89.92 16.71 -82.18
C ASP A 374 -89.71 18.22 -81.98
N VAL A 375 -88.83 18.63 -81.05
CA VAL A 375 -88.52 20.03 -80.75
C VAL A 375 -87.22 20.46 -81.43
N LYS A 376 -87.30 21.43 -82.34
CA LYS A 376 -86.11 22.12 -82.87
C LYS A 376 -85.56 23.07 -81.79
N PRO A 377 -84.31 22.90 -81.35
CA PRO A 377 -83.77 23.66 -80.24
C PRO A 377 -83.53 25.13 -80.60
N THR A 378 -84.03 26.05 -79.76
CA THR A 378 -83.73 27.49 -79.82
C THR A 378 -82.39 27.76 -79.11
N PRO A 379 -81.62 28.82 -79.45
CA PRO A 379 -80.32 29.10 -78.81
C PRO A 379 -80.37 29.18 -77.28
N ALA A 380 -81.46 29.70 -76.70
CA ALA A 380 -81.67 29.76 -75.25
C ALA A 380 -81.88 28.38 -74.59
N ASP A 381 -82.50 27.43 -75.30
CA ASP A 381 -82.74 26.08 -74.79
C ASP A 381 -81.45 25.25 -74.77
N ILE A 382 -80.61 25.44 -75.79
CA ILE A 382 -79.27 24.82 -75.86
C ILE A 382 -78.41 25.30 -74.69
N GLU A 383 -78.40 26.61 -74.43
CA GLU A 383 -77.63 27.19 -73.33
C GLU A 383 -78.08 26.63 -71.97
N LYS A 384 -79.39 26.52 -71.75
CA LYS A 384 -79.95 25.93 -70.51
C LYS A 384 -79.54 24.47 -70.32
N GLN A 385 -79.56 23.66 -71.39
CA GLN A 385 -79.17 22.25 -71.32
C GLN A 385 -77.65 22.06 -71.19
N LEU A 386 -76.84 22.97 -71.74
CA LEU A 386 -75.39 22.97 -71.54
C LEU A 386 -75.01 23.34 -70.10
N VAL A 387 -75.73 24.29 -69.48
CA VAL A 387 -75.56 24.61 -68.04
C VAL A 387 -75.94 23.40 -67.17
N ALA A 388 -77.03 22.71 -67.50
CA ALA A 388 -77.43 21.48 -66.83
C ALA A 388 -76.37 20.37 -67.00
N LEU A 389 -75.83 20.20 -68.20
CA LEU A 389 -74.76 19.24 -68.49
C LEU A 389 -73.49 19.53 -67.67
N ASP A 390 -73.09 20.80 -67.56
CA ASP A 390 -71.93 21.18 -66.76
C ASP A 390 -72.18 20.96 -65.26
N ALA A 391 -73.40 21.17 -64.75
CA ALA A 391 -73.77 20.83 -63.37
C ALA A 391 -73.70 19.31 -63.11
N VAL A 392 -74.22 18.50 -64.04
CA VAL A 392 -74.14 17.02 -63.97
C VAL A 392 -72.69 16.53 -63.99
N ILE A 393 -71.84 17.12 -64.82
CA ILE A 393 -70.40 16.79 -64.88
C ILE A 393 -69.64 17.30 -63.65
N ALA A 394 -70.08 18.40 -63.03
CA ALA A 394 -69.48 18.94 -61.81
C ALA A 394 -69.80 18.09 -60.58
N LYS A 395 -70.99 17.47 -60.53
CA LYS A 395 -71.41 16.55 -59.45
C LYS A 395 -70.68 15.21 -59.53
N ASN A 396 -70.38 14.71 -60.73
CA ASN A 396 -69.66 13.45 -60.95
C ASN A 396 -68.15 13.69 -61.11
N LYS A 397 -67.43 13.70 -59.97
CA LYS A 397 -65.99 14.05 -59.92
C LYS A 397 -65.05 12.85 -60.09
N MET A 398 -65.50 11.64 -59.75
CA MET A 398 -64.71 10.42 -59.87
C MET A 398 -64.91 9.75 -61.22
N ILE A 399 -63.94 8.95 -61.65
CA ILE A 399 -64.01 8.27 -62.96
C ILE A 399 -65.13 7.23 -62.98
N GLU A 400 -65.32 6.51 -61.87
CA GLU A 400 -66.34 5.49 -61.71
C GLU A 400 -67.75 6.09 -61.85
N ASP A 401 -67.95 7.31 -61.37
CA ASP A 401 -69.24 8.02 -61.45
C ASP A 401 -69.51 8.55 -62.87
N LEU A 402 -68.47 9.04 -63.56
CA LEU A 402 -68.57 9.46 -64.95
C LEU A 402 -68.80 8.28 -65.91
N GLU A 403 -68.19 7.13 -65.64
CA GLU A 403 -68.45 5.90 -66.41
C GLU A 403 -69.87 5.38 -66.21
N LYS A 404 -70.38 5.41 -64.97
CA LYS A 404 -71.78 5.06 -64.68
C LYS A 404 -72.75 6.00 -65.39
N LEU A 405 -72.50 7.30 -65.32
CA LEU A 405 -73.28 8.32 -66.03
C LEU A 405 -73.27 8.07 -67.55
N ARG A 406 -72.10 7.84 -68.13
CA ARG A 406 -71.97 7.55 -69.56
C ARG A 406 -72.76 6.30 -69.94
N LYS A 407 -72.59 5.19 -69.21
CA LYS A 407 -73.31 3.93 -69.49
C LYS A 407 -74.83 4.12 -69.38
N ALA A 408 -75.30 4.87 -68.38
CA ALA A 408 -76.72 5.18 -68.22
C ALA A 408 -77.25 6.02 -69.38
N LEU A 409 -76.49 7.03 -69.84
CA LEU A 409 -76.86 7.85 -70.99
C LEU A 409 -76.82 7.07 -72.31
N GLU A 410 -75.80 6.24 -72.55
CA GLU A 410 -75.72 5.37 -73.75
C GLU A 410 -76.89 4.37 -73.79
N GLN A 411 -77.27 3.81 -72.65
CA GLN A 411 -78.42 2.91 -72.55
C GLN A 411 -79.73 3.67 -72.82
N ALA A 412 -79.88 4.90 -72.28
CA ALA A 412 -81.03 5.75 -72.55
C ALA A 412 -81.16 6.17 -74.03
N VAL A 413 -80.04 6.29 -74.76
CA VAL A 413 -80.05 6.48 -76.22
C VAL A 413 -80.66 5.25 -76.91
N LYS A 414 -80.23 4.04 -76.53
CA LYS A 414 -80.75 2.79 -77.12
C LYS A 414 -82.23 2.59 -76.83
N ASP A 415 -82.67 2.97 -75.64
CA ASP A 415 -84.05 2.82 -75.18
C ASP A 415 -84.99 3.95 -75.69
N GLY A 416 -84.46 4.94 -76.43
CA GLY A 416 -85.22 6.06 -76.96
C GLY A 416 -85.71 7.07 -75.91
N LYS A 417 -85.23 6.99 -74.66
CA LYS A 417 -85.65 7.80 -73.51
C LYS A 417 -84.58 8.79 -73.02
N PHE A 418 -83.72 9.22 -73.95
CA PHE A 418 -82.55 10.05 -73.61
C PHE A 418 -82.92 11.35 -72.88
N ALA A 419 -83.96 12.05 -73.33
CA ALA A 419 -84.40 13.32 -72.76
C ALA A 419 -84.89 13.17 -71.30
N GLU A 420 -85.64 12.11 -71.00
CA GLU A 420 -86.16 11.84 -69.64
C GLU A 420 -85.04 11.50 -68.66
N VAL A 421 -84.10 10.63 -69.10
CA VAL A 421 -82.99 10.20 -68.25
C VAL A 421 -82.00 11.35 -68.04
N PHE A 422 -81.69 12.14 -69.08
CA PHE A 422 -80.84 13.31 -68.94
C PHE A 422 -81.48 14.39 -68.03
N ALA A 423 -82.78 14.63 -68.15
CA ALA A 423 -83.50 15.55 -67.27
C ALA A 423 -83.50 15.09 -65.81
N SER A 424 -83.61 13.78 -65.55
CA SER A 424 -83.49 13.21 -64.21
C SER A 424 -82.11 13.45 -63.60
N TYR A 425 -81.04 13.25 -64.38
CA TYR A 425 -79.68 13.56 -63.91
C TYR A 425 -79.46 15.07 -63.74
N ALA A 426 -80.05 15.90 -64.60
CA ALA A 426 -79.97 17.36 -64.51
C ALA A 426 -80.70 17.92 -63.29
N GLU A 427 -81.91 17.42 -62.96
CA GLU A 427 -82.61 17.76 -61.73
C GLU A 427 -81.87 17.24 -60.49
N ALA A 428 -81.32 16.03 -60.57
CA ALA A 428 -80.48 15.50 -59.50
C ALA A 428 -79.16 16.27 -59.35
N ALA A 429 -78.74 17.09 -60.31
CA ALA A 429 -77.50 17.86 -60.27
C ALA A 429 -77.67 19.34 -59.89
N LYS A 430 -78.91 19.85 -59.89
CA LYS A 430 -79.27 21.08 -59.17
C LYS A 430 -79.13 20.87 -57.67
#